data_AF-A0AAU4H0S4-F1
#
_entry.id   AF-A0AAU4H0S4-F1
#
_cell.length_a   1.000
_cell.length_b   1.000
_cell.length_c   1.000
_cell.angle_alpha   90.00
_cell.angle_beta   90.00
_cell.angle_gamma   90.00
#
_symmetry.space_group_name_H-M   'P 1'
#
loop_
_entity.id
_entity.type
_entity.pdbx_description
1 polymer ?
#
loop_
_entity_poly.entity_id
_entity_poly.type
_entity_poly.pdbx_seq_one_letter_code
_entity_poly.pdbx_strand_id
1 'polypeptide(L)'
;MDTQSDLKWIPETGIQLRKAGVQFDAVRVDGDEGRDLADRLARLTGGAPGPVVEEATGNRPVYFLVPVGSTSHRPWPPGVTRLTAGPNHMSYIPVPALNGQTWPLTWRYRPTVPDHFVHTLLLRSALEGLEGLEGLGEVGRPDRDTHPH
;
A
#
# COMPACT_ATOMS: atom_id res chain seq x y z
N MET A 1 -4.43 -24.32 14.85
CA MET A 1 -3.28 -23.80 14.11
C MET A 1 -3.42 -22.29 14.11
N ASP A 2 -2.83 -21.70 15.13
CA ASP A 2 -3.05 -20.31 15.54
C ASP A 2 -2.13 -19.41 14.73
N THR A 3 -2.60 -19.02 13.53
CA THR A 3 -1.84 -18.18 12.58
C THR A 3 -1.32 -16.89 13.22
N GLN A 4 -1.95 -16.42 14.29
CA GLN A 4 -1.53 -15.23 15.05
C GLN A 4 -0.25 -15.46 15.88
N SER A 5 0.02 -16.66 16.39
CA SER A 5 1.19 -16.95 17.23
C SER A 5 2.51 -16.93 16.46
N ASP A 6 2.45 -17.17 15.15
CA ASP A 6 3.60 -17.14 14.24
C ASP A 6 3.95 -15.70 13.81
N LEU A 7 2.94 -14.81 13.80
CA LEU A 7 3.05 -13.40 13.41
C LEU A 7 3.38 -12.51 14.62
N LYS A 8 4.54 -12.73 15.26
CA LYS A 8 5.00 -12.00 16.47
C LYS A 8 5.03 -10.46 16.34
N TRP A 9 5.04 -9.94 15.11
CA TRP A 9 5.00 -8.51 14.85
C TRP A 9 3.61 -7.91 14.91
N ILE A 10 2.54 -8.71 14.88
CA ILE A 10 1.18 -8.22 15.01
C ILE A 10 0.84 -8.14 16.50
N PRO A 11 0.32 -7.00 16.99
CA PRO A 11 -0.08 -6.90 18.38
C PRO A 11 -1.28 -7.81 18.69
N GLU A 12 -1.36 -8.28 19.94
CA GLU A 12 -2.48 -9.10 20.40
C GLU A 12 -3.78 -8.29 20.49
N THR A 13 -3.68 -7.01 20.87
CA THR A 13 -4.82 -6.08 21.00
C THR A 13 -4.43 -4.65 20.63
N GLY A 14 -5.36 -3.89 20.06
CA GLY A 14 -5.19 -2.46 19.77
C GLY A 14 -4.29 -2.17 18.57
N ILE A 15 -3.58 -1.05 18.61
CA ILE A 15 -2.65 -0.61 17.55
C ILE A 15 -1.26 -0.49 18.15
N GLN A 16 -0.23 -1.00 17.48
CA GLN A 16 1.17 -0.81 17.86
C GLN A 16 2.00 -0.28 16.69
N LEU A 17 2.96 0.58 17.00
CA LEU A 17 3.91 1.09 16.02
C LEU A 17 5.09 0.12 15.88
N ARG A 18 5.37 -0.32 14.66
CA ARG A 18 6.55 -1.13 14.33
C ARG A 18 7.57 -0.28 13.59
N LYS A 19 8.84 -0.45 13.96
CA LYS A 19 9.94 0.25 13.31
C LYS A 19 10.16 -0.34 11.91
N ALA A 20 10.18 0.52 10.90
CA ALA A 20 10.54 0.13 9.54
C ALA A 20 11.97 -0.45 9.51
N GLY A 21 12.24 -1.33 8.55
CA GLY A 21 13.55 -1.95 8.33
C GLY A 21 13.98 -2.99 9.38
N VAL A 22 13.12 -3.32 10.36
CA VAL A 22 13.39 -4.40 11.33
C VAL A 22 12.78 -5.72 10.85
N GLN A 23 11.45 -5.76 10.68
CA GLN A 23 10.75 -6.95 10.16
C GLN A 23 10.23 -6.73 8.75
N PHE A 24 9.83 -5.51 8.44
CA PHE A 24 9.30 -5.10 7.14
C PHE A 24 9.51 -3.59 6.97
N ASP A 25 9.42 -3.15 5.74
CA ASP A 25 9.22 -1.75 5.39
C ASP A 25 7.75 -1.53 5.05
N ALA A 26 7.35 -0.28 4.85
CA ALA A 26 6.03 0.02 4.31
C ALA A 26 6.07 1.08 3.22
N VAL A 27 5.08 1.02 2.36
CA VAL A 27 4.76 2.05 1.40
C VAL A 27 3.41 2.61 1.78
N ARG A 28 3.33 3.91 1.98
CA ARG A 28 2.10 4.64 2.28
C ARG A 28 1.64 5.36 1.03
N VAL A 29 0.39 5.14 0.66
CA VAL A 29 -0.31 5.89 -0.39
C VAL A 29 -1.56 6.48 0.23
N ASP A 30 -1.77 7.77 0.02
CA ASP A 30 -2.91 8.48 0.61
C ASP A 30 -4.13 8.48 -0.33
N GLY A 31 -5.32 8.63 0.24
CA GLY A 31 -6.56 8.82 -0.50
C GLY A 31 -7.07 7.56 -1.19
N ASP A 32 -7.96 7.77 -2.16
CA ASP A 32 -8.59 6.67 -2.92
C ASP A 32 -7.58 5.95 -3.82
N GLU A 33 -6.50 6.61 -4.24
CA GLU A 33 -5.39 6.00 -4.99
C GLU A 33 -4.82 4.77 -4.27
N GLY A 34 -4.61 4.89 -2.95
CA GLY A 34 -4.13 3.77 -2.13
C GLY A 34 -5.13 2.61 -2.07
N ARG A 35 -6.43 2.87 -2.14
CA ARG A 35 -7.45 1.81 -2.12
C ARG A 35 -7.55 1.10 -3.46
N ASP A 36 -7.60 1.87 -4.55
CA ASP A 36 -7.59 1.34 -5.91
C ASP A 36 -6.33 0.49 -6.17
N LEU A 37 -5.19 0.93 -5.65
CA LEU A 37 -3.95 0.17 -5.70
C LEU A 37 -4.06 -1.16 -4.95
N ALA A 38 -4.65 -1.17 -3.76
CA ALA A 38 -4.85 -2.39 -2.99
C ALA A 38 -5.79 -3.37 -3.69
N ASP A 39 -6.89 -2.88 -4.29
CA ASP A 39 -7.81 -3.72 -5.05
C ASP A 39 -7.20 -4.25 -6.35
N ARG A 40 -6.41 -3.43 -7.04
CA ARG A 40 -5.63 -3.86 -8.21
C ARG A 40 -4.64 -4.95 -7.83
N LEU A 41 -3.90 -4.79 -6.74
CA LEU A 41 -2.97 -5.80 -6.25
C LEU A 41 -3.67 -7.10 -5.92
N ALA A 42 -4.83 -7.03 -5.26
CA ALA A 42 -5.61 -8.23 -4.97
C ALA A 42 -6.03 -8.95 -6.26
N ARG A 43 -6.47 -8.22 -7.29
CA ARG A 43 -6.79 -8.81 -8.60
C ARG A 43 -5.58 -9.48 -9.25
N LEU A 44 -4.40 -8.86 -9.18
CA LEU A 44 -3.16 -9.38 -9.77
C LEU A 44 -2.60 -10.61 -9.02
N THR A 45 -2.91 -10.75 -7.73
CA THR A 45 -2.41 -11.82 -6.86
C THR A 45 -3.45 -12.89 -6.54
N GLY A 46 -4.61 -12.86 -7.18
CA GLY A 46 -5.69 -13.83 -6.92
C GLY A 46 -6.35 -13.68 -5.54
N GLY A 47 -6.35 -12.46 -4.99
CA GLY A 47 -6.97 -12.11 -3.71
C GLY A 47 -6.02 -12.10 -2.51
N ALA A 48 -4.74 -12.42 -2.72
CA ALA A 48 -3.74 -12.47 -1.66
C ALA A 48 -2.57 -11.50 -1.96
N PRO A 49 -2.81 -10.17 -1.94
CA PRO A 49 -1.78 -9.19 -2.27
C PRO A 49 -0.68 -9.06 -1.21
N GLY A 50 -0.86 -9.69 -0.05
CA GLY A 50 -0.08 -9.50 1.15
C GLY A 50 -0.77 -8.56 2.15
N PRO A 51 -0.10 -8.29 3.29
CA PRO A 51 -0.64 -7.49 4.38
C PRO A 51 -0.79 -6.01 3.98
N VAL A 52 -2.03 -5.53 4.02
CA VAL A 52 -2.38 -4.13 3.73
C VAL A 52 -3.25 -3.58 4.85
N VAL A 53 -2.83 -2.47 5.41
CA VAL A 53 -3.54 -1.73 6.45
C VAL A 53 -4.12 -0.48 5.82
N GLU A 54 -5.38 -0.17 6.09
CA GLU A 54 -6.00 1.09 5.71
C GLU A 54 -6.45 1.86 6.95
N GLU A 55 -6.36 3.18 6.90
CA GLU A 55 -6.93 4.06 7.91
C GLU A 55 -8.29 4.59 7.43
N ALA A 56 -9.31 4.48 8.27
CA ALA A 56 -10.65 4.94 7.93
C ALA A 56 -10.81 6.46 8.00
N THR A 57 -9.98 7.13 8.80
CA THR A 57 -10.02 8.57 9.08
C THR A 57 -8.83 9.33 8.48
N GLY A 58 -8.87 10.67 8.51
CA GLY A 58 -7.81 11.51 7.96
C GLY A 58 -7.76 11.46 6.43
N ASN A 59 -6.55 11.42 5.85
CA ASN A 59 -6.34 11.29 4.41
C ASN A 59 -6.50 9.84 3.90
N ARG A 60 -7.10 8.96 4.73
CA ARG A 60 -7.31 7.54 4.46
C ARG A 60 -6.05 6.83 3.93
N PRO A 61 -4.88 7.01 4.59
CA PRO A 61 -3.66 6.35 4.16
C PRO A 61 -3.83 4.83 4.12
N VAL A 62 -3.28 4.25 3.06
CA VAL A 62 -3.14 2.81 2.89
C VAL A 62 -1.66 2.46 2.99
N TYR A 63 -1.34 1.59 3.93
CA TYR A 63 0.00 1.09 4.22
C TYR A 63 0.15 -0.32 3.65
N PHE A 64 1.04 -0.44 2.67
CA PHE A 64 1.45 -1.70 2.06
C PHE A 64 2.73 -2.18 2.74
N LEU A 65 2.64 -3.32 3.42
CA LEU A 65 3.77 -3.90 4.14
C LEU A 65 4.62 -4.72 3.17
N VAL A 66 5.88 -4.35 3.01
CA VAL A 66 6.80 -4.92 2.00
C VAL A 66 8.06 -5.45 2.68
N PRO A 67 8.81 -6.39 2.05
CA PRO A 67 10.04 -6.90 2.63
C PRO A 67 11.08 -5.78 2.81
N VAL A 68 11.85 -5.85 3.90
CA VAL A 68 12.90 -4.88 4.24
C VAL A 68 13.87 -4.65 3.08
N GLY A 69 14.20 -3.40 2.81
CA GLY A 69 15.17 -2.99 1.79
C GLY A 69 14.63 -2.98 0.36
N SER A 70 13.46 -3.58 0.10
CA SER A 70 12.92 -3.72 -1.26
C SER A 70 12.56 -2.38 -1.90
N THR A 71 12.26 -1.35 -1.10
CA THR A 71 11.86 -0.01 -1.56
C THR A 71 13.05 0.94 -1.75
N SER A 72 14.27 0.54 -1.38
CA SER A 72 15.48 1.37 -1.43
C SER A 72 16.16 1.40 -2.81
N HIS A 73 15.89 0.40 -3.67
CA HIS A 73 16.61 0.22 -4.92
C HIS A 73 16.11 1.07 -6.09
N ARG A 74 14.90 1.64 -6.02
CA ARG A 74 14.32 2.40 -7.13
C ARG A 74 13.53 3.63 -6.68
N PRO A 75 13.47 4.70 -7.50
CA PRO A 75 12.57 5.82 -7.26
C PRO A 75 11.11 5.37 -7.37
N TRP A 76 10.27 5.97 -6.55
CA TRP A 76 8.83 5.76 -6.51
C TRP A 76 8.11 6.95 -7.14
N PRO A 77 6.93 6.74 -7.74
CA PRO A 77 6.15 7.81 -8.32
C PRO A 77 5.71 8.85 -7.28
N PRO A 78 5.32 10.07 -7.72
CA PRO A 78 4.78 11.10 -6.83
C PRO A 78 3.55 10.59 -6.06
N GLY A 79 3.26 11.16 -4.89
CA GLY A 79 2.14 10.72 -4.03
C GLY A 79 2.46 9.51 -3.13
N VAL A 80 3.57 8.81 -3.38
CA VAL A 80 3.97 7.64 -2.58
C VAL A 80 4.99 8.00 -1.51
N THR A 81 4.65 7.69 -0.25
CA THR A 81 5.56 7.87 0.90
C THR A 81 6.18 6.53 1.31
N ARG A 82 7.51 6.42 1.18
CA ARG A 82 8.24 5.25 1.68
C ARG A 82 8.53 5.37 3.17
N LEU A 83 8.20 4.31 3.91
CA LEU A 83 8.53 4.13 5.31
C LEU A 83 9.61 3.06 5.41
N THR A 84 10.87 3.48 5.38
CA THR A 84 12.05 2.61 5.53
C THR A 84 12.90 3.04 6.70
N ALA A 85 13.73 2.14 7.22
CA ALA A 85 14.86 2.57 8.04
C ALA A 85 16.08 2.88 7.17
N GLY A 86 16.78 3.96 7.52
CA GLY A 86 18.10 4.26 7.00
C GLY A 86 19.03 4.77 8.09
N PRO A 87 20.31 4.98 7.77
CA PRO A 87 21.31 5.40 8.75
C PRO A 87 21.00 6.74 9.43
N ASN A 88 20.12 7.57 8.86
CA ASN A 88 19.78 8.89 9.40
C ASN A 88 18.27 9.18 9.48
N HIS A 89 17.40 8.17 9.28
CA HIS A 89 15.96 8.33 9.38
C HIS A 89 15.29 7.06 9.89
N MET A 90 14.27 7.25 10.73
CA MET A 90 13.53 6.16 11.37
C MET A 90 12.05 6.40 11.12
N SER A 91 11.43 5.46 10.41
CA SER A 91 9.99 5.46 10.17
C SER A 91 9.29 4.44 11.07
N TYR A 92 8.09 4.78 11.49
CA TYR A 92 7.22 3.91 12.28
C TYR A 92 5.95 3.61 11.47
N ILE A 93 5.54 2.35 11.51
CA ILE A 93 4.44 1.81 10.72
C ILE A 93 3.35 1.38 11.71
N PRO A 94 2.12 1.91 11.61
CA PRO A 94 1.02 1.49 12.46
C PRO A 94 0.55 0.09 12.07
N VAL A 95 0.53 -0.82 13.04
CA VAL A 95 0.05 -2.19 12.87
C VAL A 95 -1.15 -2.42 13.80
N PRO A 96 -2.36 -2.60 13.25
CA PRO A 96 -3.51 -3.00 14.05
C PRO A 96 -3.43 -4.49 14.41
N ALA A 97 -4.01 -4.86 15.55
CA ALA A 97 -4.22 -6.26 15.91
C ALA A 97 -5.11 -6.96 14.87
N LEU A 98 -5.01 -8.29 14.74
CA LEU A 98 -5.89 -9.06 13.85
C LEU A 98 -7.35 -9.06 14.34
N ASN A 99 -7.52 -8.93 15.66
CA ASN A 99 -8.79 -9.07 16.36
C ASN A 99 -8.98 -7.90 17.32
N GLY A 100 -10.24 -7.58 17.62
CA GLY A 100 -10.61 -6.51 18.54
C GLY A 100 -10.88 -5.17 17.87
N GLN A 101 -11.00 -4.12 18.69
CA GLN A 101 -11.27 -2.76 18.21
C GLN A 101 -9.95 -2.08 17.87
N THR A 102 -9.64 -2.00 16.58
CA THR A 102 -8.44 -1.33 16.07
C THR A 102 -8.73 -0.02 15.35
N TRP A 103 -9.98 0.45 15.41
CA TRP A 103 -10.39 1.71 14.82
C TRP A 103 -9.47 2.86 15.28
N PRO A 104 -9.00 3.74 14.39
CA PRO A 104 -9.39 3.90 12.99
C PRO A 104 -8.63 3.04 11.96
N LEU A 105 -7.69 2.20 12.39
CA LEU A 105 -6.88 1.35 11.50
C LEU A 105 -7.51 -0.03 11.34
N THR A 106 -7.63 -0.51 10.10
CA THR A 106 -8.15 -1.84 9.81
C THR A 106 -7.29 -2.57 8.78
N TRP A 107 -7.33 -3.89 8.85
CA TRP A 107 -6.73 -4.74 7.83
C TRP A 107 -7.65 -4.79 6.62
N ARG A 108 -7.20 -4.24 5.49
CA ARG A 108 -7.86 -4.46 4.20
C ARG A 108 -7.56 -5.87 3.70
N TYR A 109 -6.28 -6.26 3.78
CA TYR A 109 -5.81 -7.60 3.48
C TYR A 109 -4.95 -8.09 4.65
N ARG A 110 -5.37 -9.19 5.28
CA ARG A 110 -4.68 -9.74 6.46
C ARG A 110 -3.42 -10.50 6.04
N PRO A 111 -2.35 -10.46 6.84
CA PRO A 111 -1.20 -11.34 6.66
C PRO A 111 -1.65 -12.80 6.80
N THR A 112 -1.28 -13.62 5.83
CA THR A 112 -1.60 -15.06 5.83
C THR A 112 -0.49 -15.90 6.43
N VAL A 113 0.77 -15.54 6.16
CA VAL A 113 1.99 -16.22 6.62
C VAL A 113 3.08 -15.16 6.88
N PRO A 114 4.07 -15.41 7.76
CA PRO A 114 5.03 -14.40 8.23
C PRO A 114 5.93 -13.79 7.16
N ASP A 115 6.17 -14.49 6.05
CA ASP A 115 7.05 -14.05 4.98
C ASP A 115 6.30 -13.58 3.72
N HIS A 116 4.96 -13.62 3.75
CA HIS A 116 4.14 -13.21 2.61
C HIS A 116 3.79 -11.73 2.72
N PHE A 117 4.77 -10.89 2.40
CA PHE A 117 4.61 -9.45 2.28
C PHE A 117 4.14 -9.05 0.89
N VAL A 118 3.68 -7.81 0.73
CA VAL A 118 3.30 -7.25 -0.56
C VAL A 118 4.52 -7.25 -1.49
N HIS A 119 4.36 -7.83 -2.68
CA HIS A 119 5.42 -7.84 -3.69
C HIS A 119 5.74 -6.42 -4.17
N THR A 120 6.93 -5.91 -3.84
CA THR A 120 7.33 -4.53 -4.10
C THR A 120 7.37 -4.18 -5.59
N LEU A 121 7.83 -5.10 -6.44
CA LEU A 121 7.83 -4.90 -7.88
C LEU A 121 6.41 -4.82 -8.45
N LEU A 122 5.50 -5.67 -7.96
CA LEU A 122 4.11 -5.67 -8.39
C LEU A 122 3.39 -4.40 -7.94
N LEU A 123 3.61 -3.98 -6.68
CA LEU A 123 3.10 -2.72 -6.13
C LEU A 123 3.53 -1.52 -6.99
N ARG A 124 4.82 -1.46 -7.33
CA ARG A 124 5.35 -0.42 -8.19
C ARG A 124 4.73 -0.46 -9.59
N SER A 125 4.67 -1.62 -10.24
CA SER A 125 4.08 -1.73 -11.58
C SER A 125 2.59 -1.38 -11.58
N ALA A 126 1.88 -1.68 -10.49
CA ALA A 126 0.48 -1.31 -10.32
C ALA A 126 0.29 0.21 -10.15
N LEU A 127 1.21 0.90 -9.47
CA LEU A 127 1.27 2.36 -9.37
C LEU A 127 1.57 3.03 -10.72
N GLU A 128 2.62 2.57 -11.42
CA GLU A 128 2.98 3.09 -12.75
C GLU A 128 1.81 2.90 -13.74
N GLY A 129 1.07 1.80 -13.61
CA GLY A 129 -0.13 1.52 -14.39
C GLY A 129 -1.39 2.26 -13.95
N LEU A 130 -1.34 3.05 -12.87
CA LEU A 130 -2.43 3.92 -12.41
C LEU A 130 -2.23 5.34 -12.96
N GLU A 131 -1.01 5.87 -12.88
CA GLU A 131 -0.64 7.17 -13.48
C GLU A 131 -0.86 7.20 -15.01
N GLY A 132 -0.60 6.06 -15.69
CA GLY A 132 -0.81 5.94 -17.13
C GLY A 132 -2.28 6.03 -17.58
N LEU A 133 -3.25 5.90 -16.66
CA LEU A 133 -4.68 5.96 -16.95
C LEU A 133 -5.20 7.41 -16.88
N GLU A 134 -4.59 8.22 -16.03
CA GLU A 134 -4.96 9.62 -15.83
C GLU A 134 -4.52 10.51 -17.00
N GLY A 135 -3.50 10.09 -17.76
CA GLY A 135 -3.04 10.76 -18.98
C GLY A 135 -3.90 10.52 -20.23
N LEU A 136 -4.91 9.64 -20.19
CA LEU A 136 -5.74 9.30 -21.35
C LEU A 136 -7.13 9.99 -21.35
N GLY A 137 -7.39 10.87 -20.38
CA GLY A 137 -8.65 11.62 -20.27
C GLY A 137 -8.78 12.86 -21.16
N GLU A 138 -7.72 13.30 -21.85
CA GLU A 138 -7.74 14.54 -22.64
C GLU A 138 -7.10 14.37 -24.03
N VAL A 139 -7.61 13.44 -24.84
CA VAL A 139 -7.35 13.49 -26.30
C VAL A 139 -8.64 13.16 -27.05
N GLY A 140 -9.32 14.19 -27.55
CA GLY A 140 -10.29 14.03 -28.63
C GLY A 140 -11.62 14.76 -28.46
N ARG A 141 -11.63 16.08 -28.64
CA ARG A 141 -12.69 16.70 -29.46
C ARG A 141 -12.01 17.32 -30.68
N PRO A 142 -12.03 16.68 -31.86
CA PRO A 142 -11.80 17.43 -33.08
C PRO A 142 -12.99 18.38 -33.24
N ASP A 143 -12.68 19.67 -33.15
CA ASP A 143 -13.54 20.76 -33.60
C ASP A 143 -14.00 20.43 -35.03
N ARG A 144 -15.28 20.11 -35.16
CA ARG A 144 -15.97 19.89 -36.43
C ARG A 144 -16.86 21.10 -36.66
N ASP A 145 -16.25 22.25 -36.87
CA ASP A 145 -16.92 23.38 -37.51
C ASP A 145 -16.49 23.48 -38.98
N THR A 146 -17.25 22.74 -39.77
CA THR A 146 -17.87 23.13 -41.05
C THR A 146 -17.15 24.15 -41.95
N HIS A 147 -16.60 23.57 -43.03
CA HIS A 147 -16.39 24.02 -44.42
C HIS A 147 -16.61 25.50 -44.84
N PRO A 148 -15.74 26.03 -45.74
CA PRO A 148 -15.89 27.34 -46.35
C PRO A 148 -16.89 27.33 -47.52
N HIS A 149 -17.54 28.48 -47.77
CA HIS A 149 -18.02 28.85 -49.11
C HIS A 149 -18.17 30.37 -49.27
#